data_AF-A0A8B8Q7K5-F1
#
_entry.id   AF-A0A8B8Q7K5-F1
#
_cell.length_a   1.000
_cell.length_b   1.000
_cell.length_c   1.000
_cell.angle_alpha   90.00
_cell.angle_beta   90.00
_cell.angle_gamma   90.00
#
_symmetry.space_group_name_H-M   'P 1'
#
loop_
_entity.id
_entity.type
_entity.pdbx_description
1 polymer ?
#
loop_
_entity_poly.entity_id
_entity_poly.type
_entity_poly.pdbx_seq_one_letter_code
_entity_poly.pdbx_strand_id
1 'polypeptide(L)'
;MRTLGPRVEQEFFHCSDVVLLCLQQWYMLAKTLAEKAAWDFLKESGIDLVVINPGHVIGPLLQPTINLSARYIPNLVKGIHFDVDLSCLCNAGPKFPFEYFDFVDVLDVADVHILALESPSAFDQKKKNLQLVA
;
A
#
# COMPACT_ATOMS: atom_id res chain seq x y z
N MET A 1 -15.74 12.17 -17.05
CA MET A 1 -14.43 11.52 -17.21
C MET A 1 -13.86 11.41 -15.81
N ARG A 2 -13.66 10.20 -15.26
CA ARG A 2 -13.03 10.04 -13.95
C ARG A 2 -11.56 10.43 -14.10
N THR A 3 -11.09 11.39 -13.32
CA THR A 3 -9.70 11.86 -13.35
C THR A 3 -8.99 11.39 -12.10
N LEU A 4 -7.71 11.06 -12.20
CA LEU A 4 -6.87 10.82 -11.04
C LEU A 4 -6.95 12.06 -10.12
N GLY A 5 -7.22 11.84 -8.83
CA GLY A 5 -7.27 12.89 -7.82
C GLY A 5 -5.93 13.62 -7.66
N PRO A 6 -5.89 14.72 -6.88
CA PRO A 6 -4.65 15.40 -6.59
C PRO A 6 -3.62 14.45 -5.96
N ARG A 7 -2.34 14.65 -6.32
CA ARG A 7 -1.19 13.89 -5.83
C ARG A 7 -1.16 13.90 -4.30
N VAL A 8 -1.39 12.75 -3.69
CA VAL A 8 -1.07 12.52 -2.27
C VAL A 8 0.31 11.89 -2.23
N GLU A 9 1.34 12.70 -1.98
CA GLU A 9 2.66 12.17 -1.62
C GLU A 9 2.56 11.66 -0.18
N GLN A 10 2.25 10.39 -0.02
CA GLN A 10 2.36 9.72 1.27
C GLN A 10 3.67 8.92 1.27
N GLU A 11 4.60 9.36 2.12
CA GLU A 11 5.93 8.75 2.34
C GLU A 11 5.86 7.38 3.07
N PHE A 12 4.79 6.61 2.86
CA PHE A 12 4.48 5.43 3.70
C PHE A 12 5.47 4.27 3.55
N PHE A 13 6.31 4.27 2.52
CA PHE A 13 7.37 3.28 2.32
C PHE A 13 8.78 3.89 2.26
N HIS A 14 8.98 5.09 2.81
CA HIS A 14 10.33 5.64 3.02
C HIS A 14 10.93 5.22 4.38
N CYS A 15 10.57 4.04 4.89
CA CYS A 15 11.27 3.45 6.03
C CYS A 15 12.60 2.86 5.54
N SER A 16 13.69 3.14 6.27
CA SER A 16 15.01 2.60 5.93
C SER A 16 14.99 1.06 5.97
N ASP A 17 15.56 0.40 4.96
CA ASP A 17 15.65 -1.07 4.91
C ASP A 17 16.32 -1.63 6.18
N VAL A 18 17.27 -0.88 6.74
CA VAL A 18 17.97 -1.22 7.98
C VAL A 18 16.99 -1.22 9.17
N VAL A 19 16.07 -0.25 9.22
CA VAL A 19 15.05 -0.17 10.27
C VAL A 19 14.08 -1.36 10.15
N LEU A 20 13.59 -1.64 8.95
CA LEU A 20 12.67 -2.78 8.71
C LEU A 20 13.33 -4.13 9.05
N LEU A 21 14.62 -4.28 8.74
CA LEU A 21 15.41 -5.47 9.07
C LEU A 21 15.58 -5.61 10.60
N CYS A 22 16.00 -4.53 11.28
CA CYS A 22 16.18 -4.52 12.73
C CYS A 22 14.90 -4.82 13.50
N LEU A 23 13.75 -4.33 13.00
CA LEU A 23 12.43 -4.53 13.59
C LEU A 23 11.77 -5.85 13.13
N GLN A 24 12.48 -6.68 12.36
CA GLN A 24 11.99 -7.96 11.83
C GLN A 24 10.67 -7.84 11.05
N GLN A 25 10.47 -6.70 10.38
CA GLN A 25 9.27 -6.41 9.60
C GLN A 25 9.41 -6.97 8.18
N TRP A 26 9.46 -8.30 8.08
CA TRP A 26 9.81 -9.01 6.85
C TRP A 26 8.89 -8.71 5.67
N TYR A 27 7.59 -8.53 5.92
CA TYR A 27 6.63 -8.18 4.88
C TYR A 27 6.92 -6.81 4.27
N MET A 28 7.08 -5.78 5.11
CA MET A 28 7.37 -4.42 4.66
C MET A 28 8.72 -4.35 3.95
N LEU A 29 9.73 -5.04 4.48
CA LEU A 29 11.05 -5.12 3.84
C LEU A 29 10.95 -5.77 2.45
N ALA A 30 10.26 -6.91 2.34
CA ALA A 30 10.10 -7.60 1.06
C ALA A 30 9.38 -6.73 0.02
N LYS A 31 8.33 -6.00 0.42
CA LYS A 31 7.60 -5.08 -0.47
C LYS A 31 8.48 -3.91 -0.92
N THR A 32 9.23 -3.31 0.00
CA THR A 32 10.15 -2.20 -0.28
C THR A 32 11.26 -2.62 -1.26
N LEU A 33 11.88 -3.79 -1.02
CA LEU A 33 12.94 -4.30 -1.89
C LEU A 33 12.42 -4.71 -3.27
N ALA A 34 11.20 -5.27 -3.35
CA ALA A 34 10.59 -5.63 -4.63
C ALA A 34 10.30 -4.38 -5.48
N GLU A 35 9.79 -3.30 -4.90
CA GLU A 35 9.56 -2.04 -5.62
C GLU A 35 10.89 -1.43 -6.10
N LYS A 36 11.91 -1.39 -5.24
CA LYS A 36 13.27 -0.92 -5.63
C LYS A 36 13.84 -1.73 -6.79
N ALA A 37 13.74 -3.06 -6.73
CA ALA A 37 14.21 -3.94 -7.79
C ALA A 37 13.45 -3.72 -9.11
N ALA A 38 12.13 -3.47 -9.05
CA ALA A 38 11.34 -3.11 -10.23
C ALA A 38 11.84 -1.80 -10.85
N TRP A 39 12.04 -0.74 -10.05
CA TRP A 39 12.57 0.53 -10.55
C TRP A 39 13.98 0.41 -11.12
N ASP A 40 14.85 -0.38 -10.51
CA ASP A 40 16.21 -0.62 -11.01
C ASP A 40 16.21 -1.34 -12.36
N PHE A 41 15.38 -2.38 -12.50
CA PHE A 41 15.22 -3.11 -13.77
C PHE A 41 14.76 -2.18 -14.91
N LEU A 42 13.95 -1.18 -14.61
CA LEU A 42 13.36 -0.30 -15.62
C LEU A 42 14.31 0.76 -16.18
N LYS A 43 15.41 1.05 -15.48
CA LYS A 43 16.41 2.03 -15.95
C LYS A 43 16.96 1.70 -17.34
N GLU A 44 16.95 0.43 -17.72
CA GLU A 44 17.53 -0.06 -18.97
C GLU A 44 16.51 -0.81 -19.86
N SER A 45 15.25 -0.97 -19.44
CA SER A 45 14.26 -1.80 -20.14
C SER A 45 13.43 -1.04 -21.18
N GLY A 46 13.33 0.29 -21.09
CA GLY A 46 12.44 1.11 -21.91
C GLY A 46 10.95 0.88 -21.65
N ILE A 47 10.59 0.28 -20.51
CA ILE A 47 9.21 0.02 -20.09
C ILE A 47 8.73 1.14 -19.16
N ASP A 48 7.53 1.64 -19.40
CA ASP A 48 6.87 2.61 -18.52
C ASP A 48 6.22 1.88 -17.33
N LEU A 49 6.47 2.36 -16.11
CA LEU A 49 5.91 1.79 -14.88
C LEU A 49 5.10 2.83 -14.10
N VAL A 50 3.93 2.39 -13.64
CA VAL A 50 3.12 3.05 -12.62
C VAL A 50 2.95 2.07 -11.46
N VAL A 51 3.08 2.56 -10.23
CA VAL A 51 2.94 1.76 -9.01
C VAL A 51 1.73 2.25 -8.22
N ILE A 52 0.89 1.31 -7.80
CA ILE A 52 -0.29 1.56 -6.96
C ILE A 52 -0.06 0.84 -5.64
N ASN A 53 0.00 1.62 -4.55
CA ASN A 53 0.39 1.14 -3.23
C ASN A 53 -0.78 1.33 -2.25
N PRO A 54 -1.75 0.39 -2.20
CA PRO A 54 -2.88 0.50 -1.30
C PRO A 54 -2.51 0.10 0.14
N GLY A 55 -3.30 0.60 1.10
CA GLY A 55 -3.32 0.12 2.48
C GLY A 55 -4.05 -1.24 2.62
N HIS A 56 -4.94 -1.33 3.61
CA HIS A 56 -5.78 -2.51 3.80
C HIS A 56 -6.97 -2.50 2.81
N VAL A 57 -6.92 -3.39 1.82
CA VAL A 57 -7.97 -3.50 0.80
C VAL A 57 -9.15 -4.33 1.32
N ILE A 58 -10.34 -3.73 1.45
CA ILE A 58 -11.58 -4.39 1.85
C ILE A 58 -12.65 -4.26 0.77
N GLY A 59 -13.73 -5.04 0.86
CA GLY A 59 -14.84 -4.95 -0.09
C GLY A 59 -15.46 -6.30 -0.42
N PRO A 60 -16.29 -6.38 -1.48
CA PRO A 60 -16.93 -7.61 -1.90
C PRO A 60 -15.92 -8.72 -2.26
N LEU A 61 -16.14 -9.94 -1.75
CA LEU A 61 -15.30 -11.09 -2.05
C LEU A 61 -15.83 -11.83 -3.29
N LEU A 62 -14.96 -12.05 -4.28
CA LEU A 62 -15.28 -12.87 -5.45
C LEU A 62 -15.07 -14.39 -5.20
N GLN A 63 -14.45 -14.74 -4.08
CA GLN A 63 -14.11 -16.11 -3.69
C GLN A 63 -14.62 -16.41 -2.28
N PRO A 64 -14.88 -17.68 -1.92
CA PRO A 64 -15.35 -18.05 -0.58
C PRO A 64 -14.28 -17.93 0.52
N THR A 65 -13.05 -17.59 0.16
CA THR A 65 -11.91 -17.47 1.10
C THR A 65 -11.61 -16.01 1.42
N ILE A 66 -11.53 -15.69 2.71
CA ILE A 66 -11.24 -14.35 3.20
C ILE A 66 -9.74 -14.03 3.16
N ASN A 67 -9.37 -12.85 2.66
CA ASN A 67 -7.99 -12.37 2.69
C ASN A 67 -7.66 -11.73 4.06
N LEU A 68 -6.40 -11.39 4.28
CA LEU A 68 -5.94 -10.83 5.57
C LEU A 68 -6.69 -9.54 5.96
N SER A 69 -6.89 -8.62 5.02
CA SER A 69 -7.56 -7.34 5.26
C SER A 69 -9.07 -7.47 5.47
N ALA A 70 -9.78 -8.33 4.73
CA ALA A 70 -11.21 -8.53 4.99
C ALA A 70 -11.46 -9.25 6.33
N ARG A 71 -10.47 -9.97 6.90
CA ARG A 71 -10.59 -10.59 8.24
C ARG A 71 -10.77 -9.57 9.36
N TYR A 72 -10.41 -8.30 9.17
CA TYR A 72 -10.65 -7.24 10.16
C TYR A 72 -12.14 -7.14 10.54
N ILE A 73 -13.04 -7.20 9.56
CA ILE A 73 -14.48 -7.04 9.78
C ILE A 73 -15.07 -8.16 10.65
N PRO A 74 -14.98 -9.46 10.31
CA PRO A 74 -15.56 -10.51 11.13
C PRO A 74 -14.87 -10.68 12.48
N ASN A 75 -13.57 -10.37 12.59
CA ASN A 75 -12.87 -10.39 13.87
C ASN A 75 -13.39 -9.29 14.80
N LEU A 76 -13.58 -8.07 14.27
CA LEU A 76 -14.17 -6.96 15.02
C LEU A 76 -15.58 -7.32 15.52
N VAL A 77 -16.43 -7.88 14.67
CA VAL A 77 -17.78 -8.34 15.05
C VAL A 77 -17.74 -9.42 16.14
N LYS A 78 -16.72 -10.28 16.14
CA LYS A 78 -16.51 -11.33 17.14
C LYS A 78 -15.79 -10.83 18.41
N GLY A 79 -15.39 -9.56 18.48
CA GLY A 79 -14.60 -9.02 19.58
C GLY A 79 -13.18 -9.59 19.66
N ILE A 80 -12.64 -10.09 18.54
CA ILE A 80 -11.25 -10.57 18.46
C ILE A 80 -10.36 -9.36 18.22
N HIS A 81 -9.49 -9.08 19.19
CA HIS A 81 -8.48 -8.04 19.08
C HIS A 81 -7.34 -8.49 18.16
N PHE A 82 -6.83 -7.55 17.37
CA PHE A 82 -5.64 -7.76 16.58
C PHE A 82 -4.45 -7.38 17.45
N ASP A 83 -3.67 -8.36 17.89
CA ASP A 83 -2.37 -8.09 18.50
C ASP A 83 -1.37 -7.78 17.37
N VAL A 84 -1.47 -6.60 16.76
CA VAL A 84 -0.38 -6.10 15.92
C VAL A 84 0.57 -5.31 16.80
N ASP A 85 1.80 -5.81 16.94
CA ASP A 85 2.85 -5.06 17.60
C ASP A 85 3.30 -3.89 16.72
N LEU A 86 2.55 -2.79 16.80
CA LEU A 86 2.83 -1.52 16.14
C LEU A 86 3.87 -0.67 16.88
N SER A 87 4.48 -1.17 17.97
CA SER A 87 5.54 -0.43 18.69
C SER A 87 6.71 -0.01 17.78
N CYS A 88 6.86 -0.73 16.66
CA CYS A 88 7.87 -0.52 15.63
C CYS A 88 7.50 0.56 14.59
N LEU A 89 6.21 0.88 14.44
CA LEU A 89 5.71 1.82 13.42
C LEU A 89 5.68 3.27 13.94
N CYS A 90 5.84 3.47 15.25
CA CYS A 90 5.85 4.80 15.84
C CYS A 90 7.01 4.94 16.84
N ASN A 91 7.88 5.93 16.61
CA ASN A 91 8.71 6.53 17.67
C ASN A 91 7.86 7.27 18.74
N ALA A 92 6.58 6.92 18.90
CA ALA A 92 5.61 7.72 19.64
C ALA A 92 5.12 6.95 20.87
N GLY A 93 5.96 6.90 21.90
CA GLY A 93 5.49 6.85 23.29
C GLY A 93 4.53 5.71 23.66
N PRO A 94 3.87 5.81 24.84
CA PRO A 94 3.12 4.70 25.41
C PRO A 94 1.84 4.45 24.63
N LYS A 95 1.68 3.21 24.15
CA LYS A 95 0.42 2.53 23.75
C LYS A 95 -0.76 3.49 23.50
N PHE A 96 -0.78 4.12 22.33
CA PHE A 96 -2.01 4.75 21.85
C PHE A 96 -3.05 3.64 21.62
N PRO A 97 -4.25 3.72 22.22
CA PRO A 97 -5.25 2.64 22.19
C PRO A 97 -6.02 2.53 20.86
N PHE A 98 -5.59 3.26 19.82
CA PHE A 98 -6.24 3.27 18.51
C PHE A 98 -5.22 2.94 17.43
N GLU A 99 -5.36 1.75 16.86
CA GLU A 99 -4.70 1.35 15.63
C GLU A 99 -5.39 2.09 14.48
N TYR A 100 -4.69 3.03 13.85
CA TYR A 100 -5.16 3.64 12.61
C TYR A 100 -4.84 2.68 11.47
N PHE A 101 -5.85 1.99 10.97
CA PHE A 101 -5.76 1.20 9.74
C PHE A 101 -6.31 2.03 8.58
N ASP A 102 -5.49 2.22 7.56
CA ASP A 102 -5.94 2.80 6.30
C ASP A 102 -6.67 1.72 5.51
N PHE A 103 -7.97 1.89 5.33
CA PHE A 103 -8.82 1.00 4.54
C PHE A 103 -9.19 1.64 3.21
N VAL A 104 -9.14 0.85 2.14
CA VAL A 104 -9.56 1.24 0.80
C VAL A 104 -10.49 0.17 0.21
N ASP A 105 -11.50 0.59 -0.56
CA ASP A 105 -12.38 -0.33 -1.27
C ASP A 105 -11.64 -1.00 -2.43
N VAL A 106 -11.80 -2.32 -2.58
CA VAL A 106 -11.23 -3.12 -3.67
C VAL A 106 -11.64 -2.61 -5.05
N LEU A 107 -12.83 -2.03 -5.18
CA LEU A 107 -13.32 -1.45 -6.42
C LEU A 107 -12.58 -0.16 -6.77
N ASP A 108 -12.25 0.67 -5.78
CA ASP A 108 -11.44 1.88 -6.01
C ASP A 108 -10.02 1.50 -6.43
N VAL A 109 -9.42 0.50 -5.77
CA VAL A 109 -8.10 -0.02 -6.16
C VAL A 109 -8.14 -0.55 -7.60
N ALA A 110 -9.14 -1.34 -7.97
CA ALA A 110 -9.29 -1.87 -9.32
C ALA A 110 -9.47 -0.75 -10.36
N ASP A 111 -10.32 0.24 -10.07
CA ASP A 111 -10.54 1.38 -10.94
C ASP A 111 -9.26 2.19 -11.15
N VAL A 112 -8.46 2.41 -10.09
CA VAL A 112 -7.16 3.10 -10.21
C VAL A 112 -6.17 2.32 -11.08
N HIS A 113 -6.15 0.99 -11.00
CA HIS A 113 -5.32 0.17 -11.90
C HIS A 113 -5.73 0.32 -13.37
N ILE A 114 -7.05 0.30 -13.66
CA ILE A 114 -7.58 0.49 -15.01
C ILE A 114 -7.24 1.90 -15.51
N LEU A 115 -7.50 2.92 -14.70
CA LEU A 115 -7.22 4.32 -15.06
C LEU A 115 -5.74 4.59 -15.28
N ALA A 116 -4.86 3.98 -14.48
CA ALA A 116 -3.41 4.09 -14.66
C ALA A 116 -2.95 3.46 -15.99
N LEU A 117 -3.56 2.35 -16.39
CA LEU A 117 -3.24 1.68 -17.66
C LEU A 117 -3.78 2.45 -18.87
N GLU A 118 -5.00 2.99 -18.79
CA GLU A 118 -5.67 3.64 -19.90
C GLU A 118 -5.24 5.09 -20.14
N SER A 119 -4.69 5.76 -19.11
CA SER A 119 -4.33 7.17 -19.18
C SER A 119 -2.88 7.37 -19.62
N PRO A 120 -2.62 7.93 -20.82
CA PRO A 120 -1.25 8.20 -21.27
C PRO A 120 -0.52 9.22 -20.38
N SER A 121 -1.26 10.02 -19.61
CA SER A 121 -0.70 11.00 -18.68
C SER A 121 -0.46 10.44 -17.27
N ALA A 122 -0.81 9.18 -17.00
CA ALA A 122 -0.46 8.51 -15.75
C ALA A 122 1.06 8.33 -15.64
N PHE A 123 1.74 8.24 -16.78
CA PHE A 123 3.19 8.23 -16.88
C PHE A 123 3.69 9.64 -17.25
N ASP A 124 4.35 10.32 -16.30
CA ASP A 124 5.01 11.63 -16.55
C ASP A 124 6.48 11.53 -16.15
N GLN A 125 7.38 11.41 -17.14
CA GLN A 125 8.82 11.31 -16.96
C GLN A 125 9.44 12.51 -16.21
N LYS A 126 8.76 13.68 -16.19
CA LYS A 126 9.21 14.85 -15.42
C LYS A 126 8.85 14.76 -13.93
N LYS A 127 8.01 13.80 -13.55
CA LYS A 127 7.56 13.54 -12.18
C LYS A 127 7.86 12.09 -11.86
N LYS A 128 9.13 11.81 -11.56
CA LYS A 128 9.72 10.48 -11.36
C LYS A 128 8.94 9.46 -10.50
N ASN A 129 7.89 9.82 -9.77
CA ASN A 129 7.21 8.91 -8.86
C ASN A 129 5.70 9.20 -8.87
N LEU A 130 4.95 8.65 -9.82
CA LEU A 130 3.50 8.57 -9.66
C LEU A 130 3.19 7.33 -8.82
N GLN A 131 3.28 7.51 -7.50
CA GLN A 131 2.66 6.59 -6.55
C GLN A 131 1.23 7.08 -6.36
N LEU A 132 0.27 6.32 -6.87
CA LEU A 132 -1.14 6.55 -6.55
C LEU A 132 -1.44 5.73 -5.31
N VAL A 133 -1.61 6.45 -4.19
CA VAL A 133 -2.07 5.90 -2.94
C VAL A 133 -3.60 5.94 -2.97
N ALA A 134 -4.21 4.78 -2.75
CA ALA A 134 -5.65 4.60 -2.62
C ALA A 134 -5.94 4.07 -1.21
#